data_AF-A0A955R9E0-F1
#
_entry.id   AF-A0A955R9E0-F1
#
_cell.length_a   1.000
_cell.length_b   1.000
_cell.length_c   1.000
_cell.angle_alpha   90.00
_cell.angle_beta   90.00
_cell.angle_gamma   90.00
#
_symmetry.space_group_name_H-M   'P 1'
#
loop_
_entity.id
_entity.type
_entity.pdbx_description
1 polymer ?
#
loop_
_entity_poly.entity_id
_entity_poly.type
_entity_poly.pdbx_seq_one_letter_code
_entity_poly.pdbx_strand_id
1 'polypeptide(L)'
;MASLVEDALRLDVVTDHDPIEIVRRIDPTATLDTDRHKVLQILVNLLRNARQAIGDGPGQISPARHHDRVEIEIVDDGHGVAPTDLAHLFELGFTTRPDGNGYGLHISACDAQELGGSLRAHSDGAGRGARFTLELPTIRSERS
;
A
#
# COMPACT_ATOMS: atom_id res chain seq x y z
N MET A 1 -1.27 -1.21 15.42
CA MET A 1 -1.01 -1.68 14.05
C MET A 1 -2.15 -2.50 13.47
N ALA A 2 -2.59 -3.60 14.10
CA ALA A 2 -3.75 -4.37 13.63
C ALA A 2 -5.02 -3.50 13.43
N SER A 3 -5.30 -2.58 14.37
CA SER A 3 -6.43 -1.64 14.28
C SER A 3 -6.33 -0.60 13.16
N LEU A 4 -5.12 -0.29 12.67
CA LEU A 4 -4.91 0.67 11.59
C LEU A 4 -5.25 0.06 10.23
N VAL A 5 -4.84 -1.20 10.03
CA VAL A 5 -5.21 -1.99 8.86
C VAL A 5 -6.73 -2.26 8.88
N GLU A 6 -7.30 -2.59 10.04
CA GLU A 6 -8.75 -2.75 10.17
C GLU A 6 -9.53 -1.48 9.83
N ASP A 7 -9.07 -0.32 10.29
CA ASP A 7 -9.72 0.94 9.96
C ASP A 7 -9.57 1.30 8.49
N ALA A 8 -8.42 1.02 7.87
CA ALA A 8 -8.22 1.20 6.43
C ALA A 8 -9.21 0.35 5.64
N LEU A 9 -9.36 -0.91 6.05
CA LEU A 9 -10.30 -1.84 5.44
C LEU A 9 -11.74 -1.37 5.61
N ARG A 10 -12.15 -0.97 6.83
CA ARG A 10 -13.49 -0.43 7.11
C ARG A 10 -13.83 0.82 6.30
N LEU A 11 -12.87 1.73 6.13
CA LEU A 11 -13.07 2.95 5.34
C LEU A 11 -13.12 2.65 3.83
N ASP A 12 -12.53 1.54 3.40
CA ASP A 12 -12.60 1.02 2.04
C ASP A 12 -13.80 0.06 1.84
N VAL A 13 -14.60 -0.22 2.88
CA VAL A 13 -15.89 -0.92 2.78
C VAL A 13 -16.96 0.07 2.31
N VAL A 14 -16.91 0.37 1.01
CA VAL A 14 -18.10 0.77 0.25
C VAL A 14 -18.22 -0.15 -0.97
N THR A 15 -18.14 -1.46 -0.79
CA THR A 15 -18.65 -2.48 -1.73
C THR A 15 -18.71 -3.84 -1.03
N ASP A 16 -19.93 -4.34 -0.81
CA ASP A 16 -20.30 -5.54 -0.04
C ASP A 16 -19.93 -6.88 -0.74
N HIS A 17 -19.00 -6.86 -1.70
CA HIS A 17 -18.79 -7.97 -2.65
C HIS A 17 -17.34 -8.26 -3.06
N ASP A 18 -16.32 -7.64 -2.45
CA ASP A 18 -14.96 -7.77 -2.99
C ASP A 18 -14.26 -9.12 -2.63
N PRO A 19 -13.73 -9.86 -3.62
CA PRO A 19 -13.06 -11.17 -3.48
C PRO A 19 -11.64 -11.11 -2.89
N ILE A 20 -11.25 -10.03 -2.22
CA ILE A 20 -9.87 -9.85 -1.73
C ILE A 20 -9.65 -10.63 -0.43
N GLU A 21 -8.78 -11.63 -0.48
CA GLU A 21 -8.28 -12.36 0.69
C GLU A 21 -7.22 -11.53 1.42
N ILE A 22 -7.47 -11.23 2.69
CA ILE A 22 -6.56 -10.43 3.51
C ILE A 22 -5.78 -11.36 4.42
N VAL A 23 -4.56 -11.70 4.03
CA VAL A 23 -3.68 -12.59 4.79
C VAL A 23 -2.89 -11.76 5.80
N ARG A 24 -3.38 -11.72 7.05
CA ARG A 24 -2.82 -10.89 8.11
C ARG A 24 -1.64 -11.60 8.79
N ARG A 25 -0.41 -11.10 8.60
CA ARG A 25 0.76 -11.49 9.39
C ARG A 25 1.28 -10.30 10.20
N ILE A 26 0.41 -9.78 11.06
CA ILE A 26 0.74 -8.66 11.95
C ILE A 26 1.16 -9.23 13.30
N ASP A 27 2.36 -8.87 13.74
CA ASP A 27 2.79 -9.08 15.12
C ASP A 27 1.91 -8.19 16.04
N PRO A 28 1.11 -8.77 16.96
CA PRO A 28 0.22 -7.99 17.81
C PRO A 28 0.97 -7.07 18.78
N THR A 29 2.28 -7.28 18.98
CA THR A 29 3.13 -6.46 19.85
C THR A 29 3.77 -5.26 19.15
N ALA A 30 3.64 -5.14 17.82
CA ALA A 30 4.20 -4.03 17.06
C ALA A 30 3.45 -2.72 17.34
N THR A 31 4.10 -1.82 18.08
CA THR A 31 3.69 -0.42 18.25
C THR A 31 4.37 0.46 17.19
N LEU A 32 3.61 1.39 16.62
CA LEU A 32 4.11 2.35 15.63
C LEU A 32 3.79 3.74 16.17
N ASP A 33 4.82 4.50 16.54
CA ASP A 33 4.66 5.90 16.92
C ASP A 33 4.77 6.79 15.67
N THR A 34 3.64 7.09 15.06
CA THR A 34 3.58 7.79 13.78
C THR A 34 2.26 8.53 13.59
N ASP A 35 2.17 9.34 12.53
CA ASP A 35 0.89 9.94 12.13
C ASP A 35 -0.05 8.88 11.57
N ARG A 36 -1.02 8.49 12.41
CA ARG A 36 -2.05 7.52 12.09
C ARG A 36 -2.83 7.85 10.81
N HIS A 37 -3.14 9.13 10.57
CA HIS A 37 -3.96 9.54 9.43
C HIS A 37 -3.20 9.38 8.12
N LYS A 38 -1.91 9.72 8.09
CA LYS A 38 -1.05 9.52 6.92
C LYS A 38 -0.90 8.05 6.56
N VAL A 39 -0.66 7.19 7.55
CA VAL A 39 -0.59 5.73 7.31
C VAL A 39 -1.91 5.22 6.75
N LEU A 40 -3.03 5.64 7.34
CA LEU A 40 -4.37 5.24 6.89
C LEU A 40 -4.64 5.66 5.44
N GLN A 41 -4.27 6.89 5.07
CA GLN A 41 -4.42 7.43 3.72
C GLN A 41 -3.58 6.65 2.69
N ILE A 42 -2.33 6.31 3.03
CA ILE A 42 -1.48 5.46 2.18
C ILE A 42 -2.14 4.10 1.98
N LEU A 43 -2.56 3.45 3.06
CA LEU A 43 -3.17 2.12 2.98
C LEU A 43 -4.44 2.12 2.13
N VAL A 44 -5.36 3.07 2.34
CA VAL A 44 -6.58 3.19 1.51
C VAL A 44 -6.24 3.39 0.04
N ASN A 45 -5.23 4.20 -0.29
CA ASN A 45 -4.81 4.41 -1.67
C ASN A 45 -4.21 3.13 -2.30
N LEU A 46 -3.39 2.40 -1.56
CA LEU A 46 -2.81 1.13 -2.04
C LEU A 46 -3.86 0.03 -2.20
N LEU A 47 -4.82 -0.07 -1.27
CA LEU A 47 -5.95 -1.00 -1.37
C LEU A 47 -6.80 -0.70 -2.59
N ARG A 48 -7.14 0.56 -2.82
CA ARG A 48 -7.88 1.00 -4.01
C ARG A 48 -7.14 0.62 -5.29
N ASN A 49 -5.82 0.85 -5.35
CA ASN A 49 -5.01 0.48 -6.51
C ASN A 49 -5.01 -1.03 -6.74
N ALA A 50 -4.89 -1.84 -5.68
CA ALA A 50 -4.97 -3.30 -5.77
C ALA A 50 -6.33 -3.75 -6.33
N ARG A 51 -7.46 -3.25 -5.78
CA ARG A 51 -8.80 -3.58 -6.28
C ARG A 51 -8.95 -3.26 -7.76
N GLN A 52 -8.48 -2.09 -8.16
CA GLN A 52 -8.54 -1.63 -9.54
C GLN A 52 -7.67 -2.47 -10.48
N ALA A 53 -6.55 -3.01 -9.99
CA ALA A 53 -5.67 -3.87 -10.76
C ALA A 53 -6.26 -5.28 -10.97
N ILE A 54 -6.96 -5.80 -9.97
CA ILE A 54 -7.51 -7.17 -9.96
C ILE A 54 -8.83 -7.27 -10.74
N GLY A 55 -9.65 -6.21 -10.73
CA GLY A 55 -11.02 -6.30 -11.23
C GLY A 55 -11.87 -7.21 -10.33
N ASP A 56 -12.55 -8.20 -10.92
CA ASP A 56 -13.45 -9.12 -10.19
C ASP A 56 -12.74 -10.40 -9.64
N GLY A 57 -11.41 -10.47 -9.68
CA GLY A 57 -10.60 -11.62 -9.23
C GLY A 57 -10.15 -11.57 -7.75
N PRO A 58 -9.63 -12.65 -7.16
CA PRO A 58 -9.24 -12.68 -5.75
C PRO A 58 -7.85 -12.09 -5.45
N GLY A 59 -7.78 -10.92 -4.81
CA GLY A 59 -6.50 -10.31 -4.38
C GLY A 59 -5.94 -10.84 -3.06
N GLN A 60 -4.63 -10.65 -2.79
CA GLN A 60 -4.00 -11.08 -1.53
C GLN A 60 -3.15 -10.02 -0.82
N ILE A 61 -3.68 -9.38 0.23
CA ILE A 61 -2.88 -8.42 1.02
C ILE A 61 -2.06 -9.15 2.09
N SER A 62 -0.75 -8.87 2.20
CA SER A 62 0.17 -9.59 3.10
C SER A 62 1.11 -8.64 3.85
N PRO A 63 0.68 -7.97 4.94
CA PRO A 63 1.61 -7.19 5.77
C PRO A 63 2.67 -8.12 6.39
N ALA A 64 3.95 -7.80 6.25
CA ALA A 64 5.08 -8.57 6.78
C ALA A 64 6.06 -7.66 7.52
N ARG A 65 6.39 -7.96 8.78
CA ARG A 65 7.34 -7.15 9.56
C ARG A 65 8.79 -7.63 9.37
N HIS A 66 9.72 -6.68 9.30
CA HIS A 66 11.17 -6.94 9.37
C HIS A 66 11.85 -6.12 10.49
N HIS A 67 12.25 -6.79 11.58
CA HIS A 67 13.09 -6.25 12.67
C HIS A 67 12.64 -4.87 13.23
N ASP A 68 13.48 -3.84 13.05
CA ASP A 68 13.36 -2.48 13.60
C ASP A 68 12.39 -1.60 12.80
N ARG A 69 11.88 -2.12 11.69
CA ARG A 69 10.94 -1.46 10.79
C ARG A 69 9.66 -2.29 10.68
N VAL A 70 8.54 -1.58 10.55
CA VAL A 70 7.29 -2.18 10.15
C VAL A 70 7.24 -2.14 8.64
N GLU A 71 7.04 -3.29 8.03
CA GLU A 71 6.79 -3.39 6.61
C GLU A 71 5.35 -3.89 6.39
N ILE A 72 4.69 -3.31 5.39
CA ILE A 72 3.30 -3.60 5.04
C ILE A 72 3.29 -3.84 3.54
N GLU A 73 3.08 -5.08 3.13
CA GLU A 73 2.98 -5.45 1.73
C GLU A 73 1.51 -5.63 1.33
N ILE A 74 1.14 -5.01 0.21
CA ILE A 74 -0.12 -5.21 -0.48
C ILE A 74 0.23 -5.90 -1.79
N VAL A 75 -0.19 -7.15 -1.93
CA VAL A 75 0.04 -7.95 -3.14
C VAL A 75 -1.30 -8.10 -3.86
N ASP A 76 -1.27 -7.93 -5.16
CA ASP A 76 -2.40 -8.22 -6.04
C ASP A 76 -1.95 -9.22 -7.10
N ASP A 77 -2.90 -9.98 -7.65
CA ASP A 77 -2.73 -10.88 -8.78
C ASP A 77 -3.33 -10.29 -10.06
N GLY A 78 -3.47 -8.96 -10.10
CA GLY A 78 -4.12 -8.23 -11.18
C GLY A 78 -3.30 -8.10 -12.46
N HIS A 79 -3.63 -7.09 -13.26
CA HIS A 79 -3.00 -6.86 -14.57
C HIS A 79 -1.49 -6.54 -14.51
N GLY A 80 -0.91 -6.35 -13.32
CA GLY A 80 0.51 -6.06 -13.13
C GLY A 80 0.97 -4.72 -13.69
N VAL A 81 2.26 -4.44 -13.63
CA VAL A 81 2.84 -3.16 -14.09
C VAL A 81 3.96 -3.44 -15.09
N ALA A 82 3.95 -2.71 -16.21
CA ALA A 82 5.04 -2.83 -17.18
C ALA A 82 6.37 -2.34 -16.56
N PRO A 83 7.52 -2.97 -16.86
CA PRO A 83 8.80 -2.55 -16.31
C PRO A 83 9.16 -1.08 -16.59
N THR A 84 8.72 -0.55 -17.75
CA THR A 84 8.88 0.86 -18.10
C THR A 84 8.09 1.78 -17.18
N ASP A 85 6.91 1.35 -16.74
CA ASP A 85 6.01 2.17 -15.93
C ASP A 85 6.39 2.13 -14.44
N LEU A 86 7.02 1.04 -13.97
CA LEU A 86 7.48 0.90 -12.59
C LEU A 86 8.39 2.07 -12.15
N ALA A 87 9.24 2.57 -13.04
CA ALA A 87 10.14 3.68 -12.76
C ALA A 87 9.39 5.01 -12.54
N HIS A 88 8.20 5.15 -13.12
CA HIS A 88 7.42 6.38 -13.13
C HIS A 88 6.23 6.35 -12.17
N LEU A 89 5.92 5.20 -11.55
CA LEU A 89 4.74 5.00 -10.69
C LEU A 89 4.54 6.04 -9.58
N PHE A 90 5.63 6.61 -9.06
CA PHE A 90 5.62 7.59 -7.99
C PHE A 90 5.80 9.03 -8.47
N GLU A 91 5.92 9.25 -9.78
CA GLU A 91 5.98 10.59 -10.37
C GLU A 91 4.61 11.29 -10.28
N LEU A 92 4.64 12.59 -10.03
CA LEU A 92 3.43 13.38 -9.87
C LEU A 92 2.62 13.38 -11.18
N GLY A 93 1.39 12.90 -11.11
CA GLY A 93 0.47 12.87 -12.25
C GLY A 93 0.66 11.67 -13.18
N PHE A 94 1.59 10.77 -12.88
CA PHE A 94 1.75 9.54 -13.67
C PHE A 94 0.58 8.58 -13.45
N THR A 95 -0.01 8.10 -14.54
CA THR A 95 -1.10 7.14 -14.53
C THR A 95 -1.14 6.42 -15.86
N THR A 96 -1.33 5.10 -15.82
CA THR A 96 -1.60 4.29 -17.01
C THR A 96 -3.11 4.18 -17.28
N ARG A 97 -3.93 4.81 -16.43
CA ARG A 97 -5.39 4.70 -16.46
C ARG A 97 -6.04 5.88 -17.20
N PRO A 98 -7.10 5.62 -17.99
CA PRO A 98 -7.82 6.67 -18.72
C PRO A 98 -8.51 7.73 -17.82
N ASP A 99 -8.94 7.32 -16.63
CA ASP A 99 -9.69 8.13 -15.66
C ASP A 99 -8.90 8.42 -14.37
N GLY A 100 -7.66 7.96 -14.28
CA GLY A 100 -6.78 8.18 -13.14
C GLY A 100 -6.18 9.59 -13.16
N ASN A 101 -6.08 10.23 -11.99
CA ASN A 101 -5.41 11.53 -11.86
C ASN A 101 -3.89 11.44 -11.57
N GLY A 102 -3.37 10.24 -11.30
CA GLY A 102 -1.95 9.99 -11.06
C GLY A 102 -1.37 10.61 -9.78
N TYR A 103 -2.20 11.07 -8.85
CA TYR A 103 -1.72 11.73 -7.62
C TYR A 103 -1.59 10.79 -6.43
N GLY A 104 -2.37 9.71 -6.39
CA GLY A 104 -2.48 8.84 -5.22
C GLY A 104 -1.15 8.24 -4.78
N LEU A 105 -0.40 7.61 -5.69
CA LEU A 105 0.89 6.98 -5.39
C LEU A 105 1.97 8.02 -5.06
N HIS A 106 1.98 9.16 -5.75
CA HIS A 106 2.91 10.24 -5.45
C HIS A 106 2.71 10.79 -4.02
N ILE A 107 1.47 11.12 -3.65
CA ILE A 107 1.14 11.60 -2.29
C ILE A 107 1.50 10.52 -1.26
N SER A 108 1.19 9.26 -1.55
CA SER A 108 1.53 8.14 -0.65
C SER A 108 3.04 8.01 -0.43
N ALA A 109 3.85 8.21 -1.47
CA ALA A 109 5.31 8.19 -1.36
C ALA A 109 5.84 9.38 -0.54
N CYS A 110 5.30 10.58 -0.74
CA CYS A 110 5.63 11.77 0.06
C CYS A 110 5.27 11.56 1.54
N ASP A 111 4.05 11.10 1.82
CA ASP A 111 3.62 10.80 3.19
C ASP A 111 4.53 9.74 3.84
N ALA A 112 4.88 8.67 3.12
CA ALA A 112 5.81 7.66 3.64
C ALA A 112 7.19 8.24 3.99
N GLN A 113 7.72 9.15 3.15
CA GLN A 113 8.98 9.85 3.42
C GLN A 113 8.88 10.78 4.63
N GLU A 114 7.77 11.52 4.79
CA GLU A 114 7.52 12.39 5.96
C GLU A 114 7.45 11.59 7.27
N LEU A 115 7.00 10.34 7.19
CA LEU A 115 6.99 9.40 8.31
C LEU A 115 8.37 8.75 8.57
N GLY A 116 9.42 9.13 7.82
CA GLY A 116 10.76 8.56 7.93
C GLY A 116 10.91 7.17 7.31
N GLY A 117 9.93 6.79 6.48
CA GLY A 117 9.83 5.50 5.80
C GLY A 117 10.06 5.59 4.30
N SER A 118 9.58 4.57 3.59
CA SER A 118 9.60 4.52 2.13
C SER A 118 8.42 3.70 1.58
N LEU A 119 8.03 3.98 0.34
CA LEU A 119 7.05 3.22 -0.41
C LEU A 119 7.72 2.68 -1.68
N ARG A 120 7.61 1.38 -1.92
CA ARG A 120 8.22 0.67 -3.06
C ARG A 120 7.16 -0.12 -3.82
N ALA A 121 7.39 -0.34 -5.11
CA ALA A 121 6.56 -1.17 -5.96
C ALA A 121 7.41 -2.21 -6.71
N HIS A 122 6.89 -3.42 -6.85
CA HIS A 122 7.47 -4.51 -7.63
C HIS A 122 6.38 -5.18 -8.46
N SER A 123 6.70 -5.59 -9.68
CA SER A 123 5.84 -6.42 -10.52
C SER A 123 6.72 -7.22 -11.48
N ASP A 124 6.41 -8.50 -11.68
CA ASP A 124 7.12 -9.34 -12.65
C ASP A 124 6.66 -9.09 -14.11
N GLY A 125 5.81 -8.07 -14.32
CA GLY A 125 5.30 -7.63 -15.60
C GLY A 125 3.78 -7.77 -15.73
N ALA A 126 3.27 -7.46 -16.92
CA ALA A 126 1.84 -7.52 -17.21
C ALA A 126 1.27 -8.93 -16.97
N GLY A 127 0.12 -8.99 -16.28
CA GLY A 127 -0.58 -10.21 -15.90
C GLY A 127 0.08 -11.02 -14.78
N ARG A 128 1.05 -10.43 -14.05
CA ARG A 128 1.74 -11.06 -12.91
C ARG A 128 1.41 -10.39 -11.58
N GLY A 129 0.42 -9.50 -11.56
CA GLY A 129 0.09 -8.70 -10.39
C GLY A 129 1.20 -7.73 -9.99
N ALA A 130 0.99 -7.05 -8.87
CA ALA A 130 1.98 -6.14 -8.30
C ALA A 130 2.08 -6.31 -6.78
N ARG A 131 3.19 -5.83 -6.24
CA ARG A 131 3.48 -5.75 -4.80
C ARG A 131 3.85 -4.33 -4.47
N PHE A 132 3.08 -3.70 -3.60
CA PHE A 132 3.42 -2.42 -2.98
C PHE A 132 3.87 -2.66 -1.55
N THR A 133 5.05 -2.13 -1.20
CA THR A 133 5.69 -2.33 0.10
C THR A 133 5.87 -0.97 0.78
N LEU A 134 5.10 -0.73 1.85
CA LEU A 134 5.25 0.43 2.73
C LEU A 134 6.14 0.03 3.91
N GLU A 135 7.25 0.73 4.08
CA GLU A 135 8.18 0.53 5.18
C GLU A 135 8.20 1.76 6.08
N LEU A 136 8.03 1.57 7.39
CA LEU A 136 7.99 2.64 8.39
C LEU A 136 8.87 2.27 9.60
N PRO A 137 9.55 3.23 10.25
CA PRO A 137 10.29 2.97 11.48
C PRO A 137 9.33 2.63 12.64
N THR A 138 9.70 1.67 13.50
CA THR A 138 8.87 1.26 14.66
C THR A 138 8.83 2.32 15.77
N ILE A 139 9.89 3.13 15.88
CA ILE A 139 10.03 4.23 16.84
C ILE A 139 10.38 5.48 16.03
N ARG A 140 9.59 6.55 16.14
CA ARG A 140 10.00 7.85 15.62
C ARG A 140 11.20 8.29 16.48
N SER A 141 12.40 8.32 15.90
CA SER A 141 13.50 9.07 16.54
C SER A 141 13.04 10.52 16.57
N GLU A 142 12.76 11.04 17.76
CA GLU A 142 12.40 12.44 17.97
C GLU A 142 13.41 13.32 17.23
N ARG A 143 12.97 14.04 16.20
CA ARG A 143 13.77 15.13 15.64
C ARG A 143 13.67 16.28 16.64
N SER A 144 14.76 16.51 17.39
CA SER A 144 15.04 17.76 18.11
C SER A 144 14.91 18.99 17.22
#